data_AF-A0A1V5DJI3-F1
#
_entry.id   AF-A0A1V5DJI3-F1
#
_cell.length_a   1.000
_cell.length_b   1.000
_cell.length_c   1.000
_cell.angle_alpha   90.00
_cell.angle_beta   90.00
_cell.angle_gamma   90.00
#
_symmetry.space_group_name_H-M   'P 1'
#
loop_
_entity.id
_entity.type
_entity.pdbx_description
1 polymer ?
#
loop_
_entity_poly.entity_id
_entity_poly.type
_entity_poly.pdbx_seq_one_letter_code
_entity_poly.pdbx_strand_id
1 'polypeptide(L)'
;MKDIGSLDLGGNFHGSLIGMILDAGFMVKFVLLLLLVFSVVSWAIIFLKYKYYRNVKKENESFNADYLKSSKLSDVSSAAKKYTYSTTAEVFRVGYGELTKINKVFKEPSSNEEVGFSSLDNVERSLNKACNSEMTKLERALSFLATTGSASPFIGLFGTVWGIMDTFKGIGARGSATLAVVAPGISEALIATAAGLAAAIPAVIFYNYFLNRAKIMVQEMDNFSAEFLNIVERYLVRK
;
A
#
# COMPACT_ATOMS: atom_id res chain seq x y z
N MET A 1 -21.10 -19.23 -59.51
CA MET A 1 -19.68 -18.90 -59.80
C MET A 1 -19.51 -17.41 -59.51
N LYS A 2 -18.48 -17.07 -58.73
CA LYS A 2 -18.08 -15.76 -58.16
C LYS A 2 -18.68 -15.36 -56.81
N ASP A 3 -17.95 -15.78 -55.78
CA ASP A 3 -17.77 -15.13 -54.49
C ASP A 3 -17.61 -13.61 -54.64
N ILE A 4 -18.48 -12.86 -53.98
CA ILE A 4 -18.29 -11.44 -53.73
C ILE A 4 -17.60 -11.33 -52.38
N GLY A 5 -16.27 -11.19 -52.48
CA GLY A 5 -15.38 -10.45 -51.57
C GLY A 5 -15.79 -10.40 -50.10
N SER A 6 -15.14 -11.28 -49.33
CA SER A 6 -14.76 -11.04 -47.95
C SER A 6 -14.56 -9.55 -47.63
N LEU A 7 -15.36 -9.03 -46.71
CA LEU A 7 -15.10 -7.79 -46.01
C LEU A 7 -13.71 -7.87 -45.37
N ASP A 8 -12.77 -7.17 -46.00
CA ASP A 8 -11.44 -6.94 -45.48
C ASP A 8 -11.55 -6.01 -44.26
N LEU A 9 -11.72 -6.63 -43.09
CA LEU A 9 -11.58 -6.01 -41.77
C LEU A 9 -10.09 -5.92 -41.34
N GLY A 10 -9.15 -6.06 -42.28
CA GLY A 10 -7.71 -5.95 -42.07
C GLY A 10 -7.16 -4.54 -42.30
N GLY A 11 -7.74 -3.52 -41.64
CA GLY A 11 -7.18 -2.17 -41.66
C GLY A 11 -5.80 -2.13 -40.98
N ASN A 12 -4.76 -1.89 -41.77
CA ASN A 12 -3.35 -1.75 -41.39
C ASN A 12 -3.08 -0.77 -40.22
N PHE A 13 -3.24 -1.21 -38.96
CA PHE A 13 -2.61 -0.61 -37.76
C PHE A 13 -1.11 -0.97 -37.67
N HIS A 14 -0.40 -1.02 -38.80
CA HIS A 14 1.01 -1.38 -38.91
C HIS A 14 1.96 -0.17 -38.78
N GLY A 15 1.60 0.81 -37.95
CA GLY A 15 2.59 1.59 -37.20
C GLY A 15 2.44 1.11 -35.77
N SER A 16 3.16 0.05 -35.37
CA SER A 16 2.97 -0.53 -34.03
C SER A 16 3.18 0.56 -32.97
N LEU A 17 2.45 0.50 -31.85
CA LEU A 17 2.69 1.41 -30.72
C LEU A 17 4.18 1.44 -30.33
N ILE A 18 4.88 0.31 -30.53
CA ILE A 18 6.32 0.18 -30.38
C ILE A 18 7.07 1.04 -31.40
N GLY A 19 6.68 1.04 -32.68
CA GLY A 19 7.24 1.92 -33.70
C GLY A 19 7.10 3.40 -33.37
N MET A 20 5.92 3.84 -32.92
CA MET A 20 5.70 5.23 -32.47
C MET A 20 6.60 5.59 -31.28
N ILE A 21 6.75 4.68 -30.31
CA ILE A 21 7.65 4.89 -29.16
C ILE A 21 9.13 4.90 -29.59
N LEU A 22 9.51 4.10 -30.58
CA LEU A 22 10.87 4.03 -31.11
C LEU A 22 11.23 5.28 -31.94
N ASP A 23 10.26 5.91 -32.58
CA ASP A 23 10.47 7.15 -33.35
C ASP A 23 10.42 8.40 -32.46
N ALA A 24 9.88 8.27 -31.24
CA ALA A 24 9.72 9.38 -30.32
C ALA A 24 11.02 10.11 -29.96
N GLY A 25 10.89 11.42 -29.73
CA GLY A 25 11.97 12.26 -29.22
C GLY A 25 12.58 11.72 -27.92
N PHE A 26 13.87 11.96 -27.71
CA PHE A 26 14.63 11.44 -26.56
C PHE A 26 13.94 11.73 -25.22
N MET A 27 13.37 12.92 -25.06
CA MET A 27 12.68 13.30 -23.83
C MET A 27 11.39 12.52 -23.60
N VAL A 28 10.60 12.25 -24.65
CA VAL A 28 9.35 11.48 -24.56
C VAL A 28 9.67 10.03 -24.18
N LYS A 29 10.71 9.44 -24.78
CA LYS A 29 11.20 8.10 -24.40
C LYS A 29 11.62 8.03 -22.94
N PHE A 30 12.34 9.04 -22.44
CA PHE A 30 12.72 9.13 -21.03
C PHE A 30 11.49 9.18 -20.11
N VAL A 31 10.49 10.01 -20.44
CA VAL A 31 9.23 10.11 -19.68
C VAL A 31 8.50 8.77 -19.67
N LEU A 32 8.36 8.10 -20.81
CA LEU A 32 7.71 6.79 -20.92
C LEU A 32 8.44 5.72 -20.11
N LEU A 33 9.78 5.69 -20.14
CA LEU A 33 10.58 4.77 -19.34
C LEU A 33 10.36 5.00 -17.84
N LEU A 34 10.37 6.26 -17.41
CA LEU A 34 10.14 6.62 -16.01
C LEU A 34 8.74 6.18 -15.55
N LEU A 35 7.71 6.45 -16.35
CA LEU A 35 6.33 6.02 -16.08
C LEU A 35 6.20 4.49 -16.03
N LEU A 36 6.92 3.78 -16.89
CA LEU A 36 6.97 2.31 -16.89
C LEU A 36 7.56 1.79 -15.58
N VAL A 37 8.65 2.39 -15.07
CA VAL A 37 9.22 2.03 -13.77
C VAL A 37 8.22 2.27 -12.63
N PHE A 38 7.55 3.42 -12.61
CA PHE A 38 6.52 3.73 -11.62
C PHE A 38 5.37 2.71 -11.65
N SER A 39 4.93 2.32 -12.84
CA SER A 39 3.88 1.32 -13.05
C SER A 39 4.31 -0.06 -12.53
N VAL A 40 5.50 -0.55 -12.93
CA VAL A 40 6.02 -1.86 -12.51
C VAL A 40 6.19 -1.95 -11.00
N VAL A 41 6.78 -0.92 -10.38
CA VAL A 41 6.96 -0.87 -8.92
C VAL A 41 5.60 -0.81 -8.21
N SER A 42 4.64 -0.05 -8.74
CA SER A 42 3.29 0.01 -8.17
C SER A 42 2.59 -1.34 -8.20
N TRP A 43 2.62 -2.04 -9.32
CA TRP A 43 2.06 -3.40 -9.43
C TRP A 43 2.75 -4.38 -8.48
N ALA A 44 4.08 -4.33 -8.36
CA ALA A 44 4.82 -5.16 -7.41
C ALA A 44 4.35 -4.90 -5.95
N ILE A 45 4.22 -3.64 -5.54
CA ILE A 45 3.69 -3.28 -4.21
C ILE A 45 2.26 -3.79 -4.04
N ILE A 46 1.40 -3.63 -5.05
CA ILE A 46 0.00 -4.06 -5.00
C ILE A 46 -0.09 -5.56 -4.72
N PHE A 47 0.63 -6.40 -5.46
CA PHE A 47 0.59 -7.85 -5.26
C PHE A 47 1.14 -8.27 -3.90
N LEU A 48 2.27 -7.69 -3.48
CA LEU A 48 2.88 -7.98 -2.18
C LEU A 48 1.94 -7.59 -1.03
N LYS A 49 1.34 -6.40 -1.10
CA LYS A 49 0.40 -5.91 -0.07
C LYS A 49 -0.90 -6.70 -0.06
N TYR A 50 -1.43 -7.06 -1.21
CA TYR A 50 -2.62 -7.90 -1.29
C TYR A 50 -2.44 -9.24 -0.58
N LYS A 51 -1.29 -9.91 -0.82
CA LYS A 51 -0.94 -11.17 -0.13
C LYS A 51 -0.74 -10.94 1.37
N TYR A 52 -0.02 -9.89 1.76
CA TYR A 52 0.24 -9.56 3.16
C TYR A 52 -1.07 -9.33 3.94
N TYR A 53 -1.95 -8.46 3.45
CA TYR A 53 -3.21 -8.12 4.11
C TYR A 53 -4.14 -9.32 4.22
N ARG A 54 -4.16 -10.19 3.21
CA ARG A 54 -4.94 -11.43 3.26
C ARG A 54 -4.44 -12.36 4.37
N ASN A 55 -3.12 -12.48 4.53
CA ASN A 55 -2.53 -13.28 5.61
C ASN A 55 -2.82 -12.68 6.99
N VAL A 56 -2.62 -11.36 7.16
CA VAL A 56 -2.93 -10.64 8.40
C VAL A 56 -4.38 -10.87 8.82
N LYS A 57 -5.33 -10.69 7.89
CA LYS A 57 -6.75 -10.89 8.17
C LYS A 57 -7.05 -12.31 8.63
N LYS A 58 -6.54 -13.31 7.90
CA LYS A 58 -6.75 -14.74 8.23
C LYS A 58 -6.18 -15.08 9.61
N GLU A 59 -4.99 -14.58 9.92
CA GLU A 59 -4.35 -14.85 11.22
C GLU A 59 -5.01 -14.07 12.36
N ASN A 60 -5.49 -12.84 12.14
CA ASN A 60 -6.28 -12.11 13.13
C ASN A 60 -7.58 -12.85 13.48
N GLU A 61 -8.31 -13.35 12.48
CA GLU A 61 -9.53 -14.15 12.70
C GLU A 61 -9.23 -15.44 13.47
N SER A 62 -8.13 -16.13 13.12
CA SER A 62 -7.71 -17.38 13.78
C SER A 62 -7.25 -17.13 15.23
N PHE A 63 -6.45 -16.10 15.45
CA PHE A 63 -5.98 -15.71 16.79
C PHE A 63 -7.15 -15.30 17.68
N ASN A 64 -8.10 -14.50 17.17
CA ASN A 64 -9.26 -14.09 17.95
C ASN A 64 -10.13 -15.30 18.37
N ALA A 65 -10.30 -16.28 17.48
CA ALA A 65 -11.01 -17.51 17.81
C ALA A 65 -10.31 -18.34 18.90
N ASP A 66 -8.98 -18.39 18.91
CA ASP A 66 -8.20 -19.07 19.96
C ASP A 66 -8.20 -18.28 21.28
N TYR A 67 -8.15 -16.95 21.20
CA TYR A 67 -8.24 -16.04 22.33
C TYR A 67 -9.56 -16.23 23.08
N LEU A 68 -10.69 -16.21 22.37
CA LEU A 68 -12.03 -16.38 22.97
C LEU A 68 -12.27 -17.77 23.59
N LYS A 69 -11.57 -18.81 23.11
CA LYS A 69 -11.67 -20.17 23.67
C LYS A 69 -10.82 -20.37 24.92
N SER A 70 -9.80 -19.53 25.12
CA SER A 70 -8.81 -19.73 26.16
C SER A 70 -9.27 -19.13 27.49
N SER A 71 -9.34 -19.94 28.54
CA SER A 71 -9.68 -19.45 29.89
C SER A 71 -8.49 -18.81 30.62
N LYS A 72 -7.26 -18.96 30.11
CA LYS A 72 -6.03 -18.43 30.73
C LYS A 72 -5.16 -17.70 29.70
N LEU A 73 -4.66 -16.52 30.09
CA LEU A 73 -3.77 -15.70 29.25
C LEU A 73 -2.41 -16.39 28.94
N SER A 74 -1.95 -17.30 29.80
CA SER A 74 -0.72 -18.07 29.56
C SER A 74 -0.82 -18.99 28.34
N ASP A 75 -2.00 -19.54 28.10
CA ASP A 75 -2.25 -20.52 27.05
C ASP A 75 -2.32 -19.79 25.69
N VAL A 76 -2.92 -18.59 25.69
CA VAL A 76 -2.92 -17.66 24.56
C VAL A 76 -1.50 -17.22 24.19
N SER A 77 -0.61 -16.96 25.14
CA SER A 77 0.78 -16.54 24.85
C SER A 77 1.56 -17.58 24.06
N SER A 78 1.35 -18.86 24.33
CA SER A 78 1.99 -19.94 23.58
C SER A 78 1.39 -20.11 22.19
N ALA A 79 0.07 -19.91 22.04
CA ALA A 79 -0.63 -19.94 20.76
C ALA A 79 -0.29 -18.72 19.89
N ALA A 80 -0.14 -17.52 20.47
CA ALA A 80 0.17 -16.27 19.78
C ALA A 80 1.45 -16.35 18.95
N LYS A 81 2.45 -17.13 19.40
CA LYS A 81 3.70 -17.35 18.66
C LYS A 81 3.51 -18.01 17.30
N LYS A 82 2.38 -18.69 17.07
CA LYS A 82 2.05 -19.34 15.80
C LYS A 82 1.57 -18.35 14.73
N TYR A 83 1.11 -17.16 15.15
CA TYR A 83 0.48 -16.17 14.28
C TYR A 83 1.44 -15.00 14.02
N THR A 84 2.39 -15.20 13.10
CA THR A 84 3.47 -14.23 12.82
C THR A 84 3.04 -12.99 12.05
N TYR A 85 1.91 -13.04 11.34
CA TYR A 85 1.34 -11.93 10.58
C TYR A 85 0.18 -11.26 11.32
N SER A 86 -0.34 -11.86 12.39
CA SER A 86 -1.45 -11.27 13.14
C SER A 86 -1.01 -10.03 13.91
N THR A 87 -1.72 -8.92 13.67
CA THR A 87 -1.47 -7.66 14.35
C THR A 87 -1.96 -7.70 15.79
N THR A 88 -3.12 -8.31 16.04
CA THR A 88 -3.68 -8.49 17.39
C THR A 88 -2.87 -9.46 18.23
N ALA A 89 -2.31 -10.52 17.64
CA ALA A 89 -1.41 -11.44 18.35
C ALA A 89 -0.11 -10.75 18.78
N GLU A 90 0.43 -9.84 17.96
CA GLU A 90 1.63 -9.07 18.32
C GLU A 90 1.33 -8.08 19.46
N VAL A 91 0.21 -7.35 19.39
CA VAL A 91 -0.26 -6.47 20.47
C VAL A 91 -0.44 -7.26 21.78
N PHE A 92 -1.08 -8.44 21.71
CA PHE A 92 -1.20 -9.34 22.86
C PHE A 92 0.16 -9.75 23.42
N ARG A 93 1.11 -10.13 22.56
CA ARG A 93 2.45 -10.58 22.98
C ARG A 93 3.19 -9.48 23.75
N VAL A 94 3.09 -8.23 23.29
CA VAL A 94 3.67 -7.07 23.96
C VAL A 94 2.97 -6.81 25.30
N GLY A 95 1.64 -6.74 25.31
CA GLY A 95 0.86 -6.50 26.53
C GLY A 95 1.05 -7.57 27.60
N TYR A 96 0.99 -8.84 27.20
CA TYR A 96 1.23 -9.98 28.10
C TYR A 96 2.68 -9.99 28.63
N GLY A 97 3.65 -9.66 27.77
CA GLY A 97 5.05 -9.51 28.18
C GLY A 97 5.21 -8.48 29.29
N GLU A 98 4.56 -7.33 29.19
CA GLU A 98 4.63 -6.28 30.21
C GLU A 98 3.90 -6.67 31.50
N LEU A 99 2.72 -7.30 31.39
CA LEU A 99 1.98 -7.82 32.54
C LEU A 99 2.80 -8.82 33.36
N THR A 100 3.55 -9.71 32.69
CA THR A 100 4.40 -10.69 33.39
C THR A 100 5.59 -10.06 34.13
N LYS A 101 6.12 -8.91 33.65
CA LYS A 101 7.16 -8.16 34.37
C LYS A 101 6.58 -7.53 35.63
N ILE A 102 5.41 -6.90 35.51
CA ILE A 102 4.69 -6.31 36.64
C ILE A 102 4.42 -7.36 37.72
N ASN A 103 3.91 -8.54 37.35
CA ASN A 103 3.62 -9.60 38.32
C ASN A 103 4.87 -10.17 39.02
N LYS A 104 6.06 -10.04 38.42
CA LYS A 104 7.33 -10.39 39.08
C LYS A 104 7.71 -9.34 40.13
N VAL A 105 7.54 -8.05 39.81
CA VAL A 105 7.82 -6.94 40.75
C VAL A 105 6.90 -7.01 41.97
N PHE A 106 5.61 -7.28 41.78
CA PHE A 106 4.65 -7.46 42.88
C PHE A 106 4.89 -8.70 43.77
N LYS A 107 5.78 -9.63 43.37
CA LYS A 107 6.17 -10.76 44.22
C LYS A 107 7.33 -10.43 45.16
N GLU A 108 7.98 -9.28 45.00
CA GLU A 108 8.98 -8.80 45.95
C GLU A 108 8.32 -8.00 47.10
N PRO A 109 8.73 -8.17 48.37
CA PRO A 109 7.93 -7.77 49.53
C PRO A 109 7.89 -6.27 49.83
N SER A 110 8.43 -5.42 48.96
CA SER A 110 8.86 -4.06 49.30
C SER A 110 8.20 -2.94 48.48
N SER A 111 7.08 -3.20 47.79
CA SER A 111 6.50 -2.22 46.86
C SER A 111 5.09 -1.77 47.28
N ASN A 112 4.97 -0.49 47.64
CA ASN A 112 3.77 0.25 48.04
C ASN A 112 2.58 0.13 47.05
N GLU A 113 1.37 0.38 47.55
CA GLU A 113 0.09 0.34 46.80
C GLU A 113 0.02 1.30 45.59
N GLU A 114 0.85 2.34 45.52
CA GLU A 114 0.96 3.26 44.36
C GLU A 114 1.41 2.57 43.06
N VAL A 115 1.95 1.35 43.16
CA VAL A 115 2.47 0.58 42.03
C VAL A 115 1.36 0.06 41.10
N GLY A 116 0.12 -0.10 41.58
CA GLY A 116 -0.99 -0.62 40.78
C GLY A 116 -1.39 0.27 39.60
N PHE A 117 -1.60 1.57 39.85
CA PHE A 117 -2.01 2.53 38.82
C PHE A 117 -0.88 2.84 37.83
N SER A 118 0.35 2.99 38.33
CA SER A 118 1.52 3.19 37.47
C SER A 118 1.80 1.97 36.58
N SER A 119 1.52 0.76 37.07
CA SER A 119 1.65 -0.47 36.29
C SER A 119 0.65 -0.58 35.14
N LEU A 120 -0.60 -0.15 35.34
CA LEU A 120 -1.60 -0.11 34.28
C LEU A 120 -1.25 0.90 33.18
N ASP A 121 -0.81 2.11 33.54
CA ASP A 121 -0.32 3.12 32.57
C ASP A 121 0.86 2.57 31.74
N ASN A 122 1.77 1.80 32.36
CA ASN A 122 2.89 1.17 31.64
C ASN A 122 2.42 0.11 30.62
N VAL A 123 1.39 -0.68 30.94
CA VAL A 123 0.80 -1.66 30.00
C VAL A 123 0.11 -0.93 28.86
N GLU A 124 -0.71 0.08 29.17
CA GLU A 124 -1.41 0.89 28.16
C GLU A 124 -0.43 1.54 27.18
N ARG A 125 0.63 2.19 27.70
CA ARG A 125 1.70 2.77 26.87
C ARG A 125 2.37 1.72 25.97
N SER A 126 2.60 0.52 26.49
CA SER A 126 3.21 -0.57 25.72
C SER A 126 2.31 -1.09 24.62
N LEU A 127 0.99 -1.19 24.87
CA LEU A 127 -0.02 -1.54 23.88
C LEU A 127 -0.12 -0.47 22.78
N ASN A 128 -0.24 0.81 23.16
CA ASN A 128 -0.28 1.93 22.21
C ASN A 128 0.97 1.97 21.32
N LYS A 129 2.15 1.69 21.90
CA LYS A 129 3.40 1.55 21.14
C LYS A 129 3.36 0.38 20.16
N ALA A 130 2.79 -0.76 20.55
CA ALA A 130 2.62 -1.91 19.68
C ALA A 130 1.67 -1.61 18.51
N CYS A 131 0.49 -1.03 18.79
CA CYS A 131 -0.48 -0.60 17.78
C CYS A 131 0.15 0.35 16.75
N ASN A 132 0.88 1.37 17.21
CA ASN A 132 1.56 2.32 16.33
C ASN A 132 2.66 1.65 15.48
N SER A 133 3.39 0.69 16.05
CA SER A 133 4.41 -0.06 15.31
C SER A 133 3.78 -0.91 14.20
N GLU A 134 2.68 -1.61 14.49
CA GLU A 134 1.94 -2.41 13.52
C GLU A 134 1.26 -1.54 12.45
N MET A 135 0.69 -0.39 12.82
CA MET A 135 0.15 0.60 11.88
C MET A 135 1.23 1.02 10.87
N THR A 136 2.43 1.33 11.35
CA THR A 136 3.57 1.69 10.48
C THR A 136 3.92 0.57 9.49
N LYS A 137 3.86 -0.70 9.93
CA LYS A 137 4.10 -1.87 9.05
C LYS A 137 2.99 -2.03 8.00
N LEU A 138 1.73 -1.83 8.39
CA LEU A 138 0.58 -1.87 7.49
C LEU A 138 0.71 -0.80 6.40
N GLU A 139 1.09 0.42 6.75
CA GLU A 139 1.17 1.55 5.81
C GLU A 139 2.46 1.59 4.97
N ARG A 140 3.47 0.78 5.33
CA ARG A 140 4.75 0.73 4.60
C ARG A 140 4.53 0.56 3.10
N ALA A 141 5.23 1.35 2.27
CA ALA A 141 5.15 1.35 0.81
C ALA A 141 3.83 1.87 0.20
N LEU A 142 2.80 2.20 0.99
CA LEU A 142 1.62 2.89 0.46
C LEU A 142 1.94 4.31 0.00
N SER A 143 2.93 4.95 0.62
CA SER A 143 3.44 6.27 0.19
C SER A 143 3.90 6.28 -1.27
N PHE A 144 4.53 5.21 -1.75
CA PHE A 144 4.94 5.11 -3.15
C PHE A 144 3.74 5.05 -4.11
N LEU A 145 2.67 4.32 -3.74
CA LEU A 145 1.43 4.31 -4.51
C LEU A 145 0.77 5.69 -4.52
N ALA A 146 0.76 6.39 -3.38
CA ALA A 146 0.25 7.76 -3.29
C ALA A 146 1.03 8.72 -4.20
N THR A 147 2.36 8.68 -4.13
CA THR A 147 3.24 9.50 -4.99
C THR A 147 3.08 9.13 -6.46
N THR A 148 2.97 7.84 -6.79
CA THR A 148 2.74 7.42 -8.18
C THR A 148 1.40 7.93 -8.69
N GLY A 149 0.36 7.83 -7.87
CA GLY A 149 -0.97 8.31 -8.20
C GLY A 149 -1.04 9.82 -8.43
N SER A 150 -0.30 10.61 -7.64
CA SER A 150 -0.31 12.07 -7.76
C SER A 150 0.67 12.60 -8.81
N ALA A 151 1.86 12.02 -8.95
CA ALA A 151 2.92 12.55 -9.81
C ALA A 151 2.84 12.06 -11.26
N SER A 152 2.42 10.81 -11.51
CA SER A 152 2.42 10.21 -12.86
C SER A 152 1.61 10.98 -13.90
N PRO A 153 0.41 11.55 -13.58
CA PRO A 153 -0.33 12.36 -14.54
C PRO A 153 0.45 13.61 -14.97
N PHE A 154 1.15 14.26 -14.03
CA PHE A 154 1.96 15.46 -14.33
C PHE A 154 3.23 15.13 -15.10
N ILE A 155 3.84 13.98 -14.82
CA ILE A 155 4.96 13.45 -15.60
C ILE A 155 4.53 13.19 -17.06
N GLY A 156 3.36 12.57 -17.25
CA GLY A 156 2.79 12.34 -18.59
C GLY A 156 2.46 13.64 -19.32
N LEU A 157 1.81 14.59 -18.63
CA LEU A 157 1.52 15.92 -19.15
C LEU A 157 2.79 16.65 -19.58
N PHE A 158 3.84 16.59 -18.76
CA PHE A 158 5.15 17.15 -19.09
C PHE A 158 5.72 16.55 -20.39
N GLY A 159 5.63 15.23 -20.55
CA GLY A 159 6.03 14.56 -21.80
C GLY A 159 5.27 15.06 -23.02
N THR A 160 3.96 15.29 -22.87
CA THR A 160 3.12 15.84 -23.94
C THR A 160 3.49 17.28 -24.29
N VAL A 161 3.65 18.15 -23.28
CA VAL A 161 4.06 19.55 -23.49
C VAL A 161 5.41 19.62 -24.20
N TRP A 162 6.35 18.78 -23.80
CA TRP A 162 7.67 18.73 -24.42
C TRP A 162 7.60 18.23 -25.87
N GLY A 163 6.88 17.14 -26.14
CA GLY A 163 6.76 16.58 -27.50
C GLY A 163 6.07 17.55 -28.48
N ILE A 164 5.04 18.26 -28.02
CA ILE A 164 4.37 19.31 -28.81
C ILE A 164 5.34 20.46 -29.07
N MET A 165 6.10 20.92 -28.06
CA MET A 165 7.11 21.97 -28.23
C MET A 165 8.16 21.57 -29.27
N ASP A 166 8.66 20.32 -29.22
CA ASP A 166 9.66 19.82 -30.17
C ASP A 166 9.11 19.77 -31.60
N THR A 167 7.85 19.36 -31.75
CA THR A 167 7.12 19.40 -33.03
C THR A 167 7.07 20.83 -33.59
N PHE A 168 6.70 21.82 -32.78
CA PHE A 168 6.65 23.22 -33.22
C PHE A 168 8.03 23.80 -33.57
N LYS A 169 9.09 23.43 -32.84
CA LYS A 169 10.46 23.80 -33.21
C LYS A 169 10.84 23.24 -34.58
N GLY A 170 10.47 22.00 -34.87
CA GLY A 170 10.68 21.37 -36.18
C GLY A 170 9.95 22.08 -37.32
N ILE A 171 8.72 22.54 -37.09
CA ILE A 171 7.96 23.37 -38.06
C ILE A 171 8.69 24.68 -38.33
N GLY A 172 9.10 25.39 -37.27
CA GLY A 172 9.81 26.68 -37.39
C GLY A 172 11.12 26.57 -38.17
N ALA A 173 11.84 25.47 -38.01
CA ALA A 173 13.09 25.22 -38.76
C ALA A 173 12.86 24.88 -40.24
N ARG A 174 11.76 24.18 -40.58
CA ARG A 174 11.46 23.76 -41.97
C ARG A 174 10.65 24.79 -42.76
N GLY A 175 9.99 25.73 -42.08
CA GLY A 175 9.12 26.73 -42.71
C GLY A 175 7.83 26.16 -43.31
N SER A 176 7.48 24.90 -43.01
CA SER A 176 6.28 24.23 -43.53
C SER A 176 5.57 23.45 -42.43
N ALA A 177 4.24 23.62 -42.34
CA ALA A 177 3.37 23.03 -41.32
C ALA A 177 2.37 22.05 -41.95
N THR A 178 2.83 21.07 -42.72
CA THR A 178 1.93 20.04 -43.28
C THR A 178 1.54 19.04 -42.20
N LEU A 179 0.29 18.56 -42.24
CA LEU A 179 -0.23 17.57 -41.29
C LEU A 179 0.64 16.30 -41.23
N ALA A 180 1.16 15.86 -42.38
CA ALA A 180 2.05 14.70 -42.46
C ALA A 180 3.35 14.86 -41.65
N VAL A 181 3.83 16.09 -41.46
CA VAL A 181 5.07 16.38 -40.72
C VAL A 181 4.85 16.47 -39.22
N VAL A 182 3.66 16.91 -38.79
CA VAL A 182 3.37 17.21 -37.37
C VAL A 182 2.59 16.10 -36.67
N ALA A 183 1.80 15.32 -37.42
CA ALA A 183 0.94 14.29 -36.85
C ALA A 183 1.70 13.23 -36.03
N PRO A 184 2.88 12.73 -36.45
CA PRO A 184 3.64 11.77 -35.66
C PRO A 184 4.07 12.32 -34.29
N GLY A 185 4.70 13.51 -34.26
CA GLY A 185 5.20 14.11 -33.02
C GLY A 185 4.09 14.47 -32.01
N ILE A 186 2.92 14.90 -32.50
CA ILE A 186 1.74 15.13 -31.65
C ILE A 186 1.19 13.81 -31.12
N SER A 187 1.11 12.76 -31.94
CA SER A 187 0.63 11.45 -31.53
C SER A 187 1.52 10.85 -30.43
N GLU A 188 2.84 10.89 -30.60
CA GLU A 188 3.82 10.45 -29.60
C GLU A 188 3.69 11.21 -28.29
N ALA A 189 3.53 12.53 -28.37
CA ALA A 189 3.30 13.38 -27.21
C ALA A 189 2.05 12.95 -26.43
N LEU A 190 0.94 12.61 -27.11
CA LEU A 190 -0.30 12.18 -26.47
C LEU A 190 -0.17 10.82 -25.78
N ILE A 191 0.67 9.91 -26.29
CA ILE A 191 0.95 8.61 -25.65
C ILE A 191 1.55 8.81 -24.25
N ALA A 192 2.39 9.83 -24.05
CA ALA A 192 2.98 10.12 -22.73
C ALA A 192 1.92 10.42 -21.65
N THR A 193 0.89 11.21 -21.98
CA THR A 193 -0.21 11.48 -21.04
C THR A 193 -1.04 10.22 -20.80
N ALA A 194 -1.35 9.45 -21.85
CA ALA A 194 -2.08 8.19 -21.69
C ALA A 194 -1.33 7.20 -20.78
N ALA A 195 -0.01 7.07 -20.94
CA ALA A 195 0.84 6.26 -20.07
C ALA A 195 0.86 6.78 -18.63
N GLY A 196 0.89 8.10 -18.43
CA GLY A 196 0.83 8.73 -17.11
C GLY A 196 -0.45 8.38 -16.35
N LEU A 197 -1.60 8.44 -17.03
CA LEU A 197 -2.89 8.03 -16.48
C LEU A 197 -2.96 6.53 -16.23
N ALA A 198 -2.43 5.71 -17.14
CA ALA A 198 -2.39 4.26 -16.99
C ALA A 198 -1.57 3.80 -15.78
N ALA A 199 -0.50 4.52 -15.42
CA ALA A 199 0.27 4.29 -14.19
C ALA A 199 -0.44 4.84 -12.94
N ALA A 200 -1.05 6.02 -13.04
CA ALA A 200 -1.67 6.71 -11.91
C ALA A 200 -2.95 6.02 -11.39
N ILE A 201 -3.85 5.63 -12.30
CA ILE A 201 -5.19 5.14 -11.95
C ILE A 201 -5.12 3.89 -11.05
N PRO A 202 -4.38 2.82 -11.40
CA PRO A 202 -4.25 1.66 -10.52
C PRO A 202 -3.60 2.04 -9.18
N ALA A 203 -2.56 2.89 -9.20
CA ALA A 203 -1.87 3.29 -7.97
C ALA A 203 -2.82 3.99 -6.97
N VAL A 204 -3.66 4.93 -7.44
CA VAL A 204 -4.65 5.62 -6.60
C VAL A 204 -5.72 4.67 -6.07
N ILE A 205 -6.26 3.79 -6.92
CA ILE A 205 -7.30 2.84 -6.52
C ILE A 205 -6.79 1.93 -5.39
N PHE A 206 -5.62 1.32 -5.61
CA PHE A 206 -5.06 0.39 -4.64
C PHE A 206 -4.49 1.08 -3.39
N TYR A 207 -3.96 2.30 -3.51
CA TYR A 207 -3.61 3.11 -2.35
C TYR A 207 -4.82 3.29 -1.41
N ASN A 208 -5.95 3.77 -1.94
CA ASN A 208 -7.17 3.97 -1.16
C ASN A 208 -7.72 2.66 -0.58
N TYR A 209 -7.67 1.58 -1.36
CA TYR A 209 -8.07 0.25 -0.88
C TYR A 209 -7.23 -0.20 0.33
N PHE A 210 -5.91 -0.16 0.22
CA PHE A 210 -5.02 -0.62 1.30
C PHE A 210 -5.04 0.33 2.51
N LEU A 211 -5.20 1.63 2.30
CA LEU A 211 -5.34 2.62 3.37
C LEU A 211 -6.59 2.34 4.20
N ASN A 212 -7.74 2.12 3.55
CA ASN A 212 -8.97 1.78 4.25
C ASN A 212 -8.84 0.45 5.01
N ARG A 213 -8.19 -0.55 4.41
CA ARG A 213 -7.92 -1.83 5.08
C ARG A 213 -6.99 -1.68 6.29
N ALA A 214 -5.96 -0.83 6.19
CA ALA A 214 -5.05 -0.55 7.29
C ALA A 214 -5.84 0.05 8.47
N LYS A 215 -6.68 1.05 8.19
CA LYS A 215 -7.52 1.71 9.19
C LYS A 215 -8.42 0.73 9.94
N ILE A 216 -9.06 -0.21 9.23
CA ILE A 216 -9.89 -1.25 9.85
C ILE A 216 -9.04 -2.12 10.80
N MET A 217 -7.85 -2.57 10.36
CA MET A 217 -6.96 -3.38 11.19
C MET A 217 -6.41 -2.61 12.40
N VAL A 218 -6.19 -1.30 12.29
CA VAL A 218 -5.82 -0.44 13.43
C VAL A 218 -6.97 -0.38 14.44
N GLN A 219 -8.20 -0.16 13.98
CA GLN A 219 -9.38 -0.17 14.86
C GLN A 219 -9.57 -1.53 15.57
N GLU A 220 -9.30 -2.65 14.89
CA GLU A 220 -9.30 -3.98 15.51
C GLU A 220 -8.25 -4.09 16.63
N MET A 221 -7.04 -3.55 16.43
CA MET A 221 -5.99 -3.53 17.47
C MET A 221 -6.35 -2.63 18.65
N ASP A 222 -6.96 -1.47 18.41
CA ASP A 222 -7.37 -0.54 19.46
C ASP A 222 -8.47 -1.16 20.33
N ASN A 223 -9.48 -1.77 19.70
CA ASN A 223 -10.54 -2.50 20.40
C ASN A 223 -9.97 -3.65 21.24
N PHE A 224 -9.04 -4.43 20.67
CA PHE A 224 -8.37 -5.51 21.38
C PHE A 224 -7.56 -5.00 22.57
N SER A 225 -6.83 -3.88 22.41
CA SER A 225 -6.03 -3.27 23.48
C SER A 225 -6.92 -2.82 24.64
N ALA A 226 -8.06 -2.18 24.34
CA ALA A 226 -9.03 -1.77 25.35
C ALA A 226 -9.63 -2.97 26.09
N GLU A 227 -10.00 -4.05 25.40
CA GLU A 227 -10.50 -5.28 26.03
C GLU A 227 -9.43 -5.92 26.92
N PHE A 228 -8.19 -5.99 26.44
CA PHE A 228 -7.06 -6.52 27.21
C PHE A 228 -6.81 -5.71 28.49
N LEU A 229 -6.82 -4.36 28.40
CA LEU A 229 -6.67 -3.49 29.58
C LEU A 229 -7.77 -3.72 30.62
N ASN A 230 -9.02 -3.85 30.18
CA ASN A 230 -10.15 -4.15 31.07
C ASN A 230 -9.96 -5.49 31.82
N ILE A 231 -9.43 -6.52 31.14
CA ILE A 231 -9.13 -7.81 31.77
C ILE A 231 -8.00 -7.69 32.79
N VAL A 232 -6.95 -6.93 32.45
CA VAL A 232 -5.81 -6.70 33.36
C VAL A 232 -6.24 -5.89 34.58
N GLU A 233 -7.02 -4.83 34.41
CA GLU A 233 -7.55 -4.01 35.52
C GLU A 233 -8.38 -4.88 36.48
N ARG A 234 -9.30 -5.69 35.95
CA ARG A 234 -10.08 -6.64 36.77
C ARG A 234 -9.21 -7.66 37.50
N TYR A 235 -8.10 -8.09 36.89
CA TYR A 235 -7.15 -9.01 37.51
C TYR A 235 -6.35 -8.35 38.65
N LEU A 236 -5.97 -7.08 38.48
CA LEU A 236 -5.22 -6.32 39.49
C LEU A 236 -6.11 -5.88 40.65
N VAL A 237 -7.35 -5.44 40.40
CA VAL A 237 -8.30 -5.01 41.45
C VAL A 237 -8.78 -6.17 42.32
N ARG A 238 -8.82 -7.40 41.78
CA ARG A 238 -9.27 -8.59 42.53
C ARG A 238 -8.19 -9.17 43.45
N LYS A 239 -6.96 -8.67 43.42
CA LYS A 239 -5.82 -9.19 44.16
C LYS A 239 -5.43 -8.23 45.26
#